data_AF-A0A1F7REA0-F1
#
_entry.id   AF-A0A1F7REA0-F1
#
_cell.length_a   1.000
_cell.length_b   1.000
_cell.length_c   1.000
_cell.angle_alpha   90.00
_cell.angle_beta   90.00
_cell.angle_gamma   90.00
#
_symmetry.space_group_name_H-M   'P 1'
#
loop_
_entity.id
_entity.type
_entity.pdbx_description
1 polymer ?
#
loop_
_entity_poly.entity_id
_entity_poly.type
_entity_poly.pdbx_seq_one_letter_code
_entity_poly.pdbx_strand_id
1 'polypeptide(L)'
;MSKQVKVQVPMDKDVRDRLAERATKLGFDSLQAYIRVWAKAETEGRNLNFGQDDWGEPSDAAAKRLNRWAEEARQGKNVSGPFNTVEELMEDLLQ
;
A
#
# COMPACT_ATOMS: atom_id res chain seq x y z
N MET A 1 -32.43 -13.74 12.32
CA MET A 1 -31.58 -13.41 13.49
C MET A 1 -30.29 -12.77 13.01
N SER A 2 -29.79 -11.74 13.70
CA SER A 2 -28.51 -11.11 13.35
C SER A 2 -27.36 -12.09 13.60
N LYS A 3 -26.49 -12.31 12.60
CA LYS A 3 -25.27 -13.14 12.72
C LYS A 3 -24.10 -12.39 13.37
N GLN A 4 -24.34 -11.19 13.90
CA GLN A 4 -23.28 -10.36 14.47
C GLN A 4 -22.93 -10.80 15.89
N VAL A 5 -21.63 -10.91 16.15
CA VAL A 5 -21.05 -11.21 17.47
C VAL A 5 -20.19 -10.05 17.96
N LYS A 6 -20.03 -9.93 19.28
CA LYS A 6 -19.22 -8.88 19.90
C LYS A 6 -17.86 -9.43 20.32
N VAL A 7 -16.82 -8.64 20.09
CA VAL A 7 -15.48 -8.88 20.64
C VAL A 7 -15.21 -7.81 21.70
N GLN A 8 -14.78 -8.23 22.88
CA GLN A 8 -14.35 -7.33 23.96
C GLN A 8 -12.86 -7.51 24.18
N VAL A 9 -12.11 -6.41 24.09
CA VAL A 9 -10.65 -6.40 24.25
C VAL A 9 -10.31 -5.42 25.36
N PRO A 10 -9.87 -5.88 26.54
CA PRO A 10 -9.28 -5.01 27.54
C PRO A 10 -8.05 -4.31 26.95
N MET A 11 -7.99 -2.99 27.10
CA MET A 11 -6.88 -2.20 26.57
C MET A 11 -6.63 -0.96 27.42
N ASP A 12 -5.40 -0.49 27.38
CA ASP A 12 -5.02 0.79 27.98
C ASP A 12 -5.84 1.95 27.39
N LYS A 13 -6.24 2.89 28.26
CA LYS A 13 -7.12 4.00 27.87
C LYS A 13 -6.43 4.92 26.86
N ASP A 14 -5.17 5.24 27.06
CA ASP A 14 -4.44 6.17 26.19
C ASP A 14 -4.16 5.56 24.83
N VAL A 15 -3.96 4.24 24.77
CA VAL A 15 -3.87 3.51 23.49
C VAL A 15 -5.20 3.53 22.77
N ARG A 16 -6.31 3.26 23.47
CA ARG A 16 -7.67 3.30 22.91
C ARG A 16 -8.01 4.66 22.34
N ASP A 17 -7.72 5.72 23.09
CA ASP A 17 -8.07 7.09 22.72
C ASP A 17 -7.25 7.56 21.52
N ARG A 18 -5.94 7.27 21.48
CA ARG A 18 -5.09 7.55 20.31
C ARG A 18 -5.52 6.77 19.06
N LEU A 19 -5.94 5.51 19.23
CA LEU A 19 -6.43 4.70 18.11
C LEU A 19 -7.76 5.24 17.57
N ALA A 20 -8.67 5.69 18.46
CA ALA A 20 -9.91 6.34 18.06
C ALA A 20 -9.66 7.65 17.28
N GLU A 21 -8.73 8.49 17.76
CA GLU A 21 -8.33 9.72 17.06
C GLU A 21 -7.77 9.41 15.67
N ARG A 22 -6.91 8.39 15.55
CA ARG A 22 -6.38 7.95 14.26
C ARG A 22 -7.49 7.47 13.31
N ALA A 23 -8.44 6.68 13.81
CA ALA A 23 -9.58 6.23 13.02
C ALA A 23 -10.40 7.41 12.48
N THR A 24 -10.67 8.43 13.30
CA THR A 24 -11.35 9.64 12.85
C THR A 24 -10.55 10.40 11.80
N LYS A 25 -9.22 10.55 11.97
CA LYS A 25 -8.35 11.18 10.96
C LYS A 25 -8.35 10.46 9.62
N LEU A 26 -8.59 9.14 9.62
CA LEU A 26 -8.74 8.32 8.42
C LEU A 26 -10.16 8.32 7.84
N GLY A 27 -11.10 9.09 8.41
CA GLY A 27 -12.47 9.24 7.93
C GLY A 27 -13.45 8.18 8.41
N PHE A 28 -13.09 7.35 9.39
CA PHE A 28 -14.01 6.37 9.97
C PHE A 28 -15.00 7.04 10.94
N ASP A 29 -16.25 6.57 10.91
CA ASP A 29 -17.33 7.02 11.80
C ASP A 29 -17.12 6.60 13.26
N SER A 30 -16.30 5.57 13.50
CA SER A 30 -16.09 4.96 14.81
C SER A 30 -14.83 4.08 14.83
N LEU A 31 -14.24 3.93 16.01
CA LEU A 31 -13.16 2.97 16.25
C LEU A 31 -13.59 1.53 15.88
N GLN A 32 -14.86 1.19 16.12
CA GLN A 32 -15.39 -0.13 15.80
C GLN A 32 -15.49 -0.37 14.29
N ALA A 33 -15.80 0.66 13.48
CA ALA A 33 -15.76 0.53 12.03
C ALA A 33 -14.34 0.34 11.52
N TYR A 34 -13.37 1.08 12.07
CA TYR A 34 -11.96 0.91 11.76
C TYR A 34 -11.48 -0.53 12.01
N ILE A 35 -11.76 -1.08 13.21
CA ILE A 35 -11.41 -2.46 13.56
C ILE A 35 -12.11 -3.48 12.66
N ARG A 36 -13.40 -3.26 12.31
CA ARG A 36 -14.13 -4.16 11.40
C ARG A 36 -13.54 -4.18 9.99
N VAL A 37 -13.08 -3.04 9.48
CA VAL A 37 -12.43 -2.98 8.16
C VAL A 37 -11.09 -3.70 8.18
N TRP A 38 -10.27 -3.48 9.20
CA TRP A 38 -9.02 -4.21 9.38
C TRP A 38 -9.27 -5.72 9.49
N ALA A 39 -10.16 -6.16 10.39
CA ALA A 39 -10.45 -7.58 10.61
C ALA A 39 -10.95 -8.27 9.32
N LYS A 40 -11.79 -7.58 8.54
CA LYS A 40 -12.26 -8.12 7.26
C LYS A 40 -11.14 -8.23 6.23
N ALA A 41 -10.24 -7.25 6.15
CA ALA A 41 -9.11 -7.29 5.24
C ALA A 41 -8.15 -8.44 5.56
N GLU A 42 -7.84 -8.68 6.84
CA GLU A 42 -7.02 -9.81 7.26
C GLU A 42 -7.63 -11.16 6.85
N THR A 43 -8.95 -11.31 7.01
CA THR A 43 -9.64 -12.56 6.61
C THR A 43 -9.75 -12.75 5.09
N GLU A 44 -9.60 -11.68 4.32
CA GLU A 44 -9.70 -11.68 2.85
C GLU A 44 -8.33 -11.60 2.17
N GLY A 45 -7.22 -11.58 2.94
CA GLY A 45 -5.86 -11.44 2.41
C GLY A 45 -5.59 -10.09 1.74
N ARG A 46 -6.31 -9.03 2.13
CA ARG A 46 -6.12 -7.68 1.60
C ARG A 46 -5.05 -6.93 2.41
N ASN A 47 -4.10 -6.32 1.71
CA ASN A 47 -3.16 -5.37 2.31
C ASN A 47 -3.80 -3.98 2.40
N LEU A 48 -3.97 -3.46 3.61
CA LEU A 48 -4.44 -2.09 3.84
C LEU A 48 -3.26 -1.17 4.11
N ASN A 49 -3.09 -0.12 3.30
CA ASN A 49 -2.18 0.98 3.58
C ASN A 49 -3.00 2.20 4.04
N PHE A 50 -2.73 2.66 5.27
CA PHE A 50 -3.39 3.83 5.86
C PHE A 50 -2.53 5.10 5.77
N GLY A 51 -1.67 5.20 4.76
CA GLY A 51 -0.94 6.42 4.43
C GLY A 51 0.22 6.73 5.37
N GLN A 52 0.98 5.71 5.77
CA GLN A 52 2.41 5.95 6.05
C GLN A 52 3.11 5.74 4.71
N ASP A 53 3.81 6.77 4.23
CA ASP A 53 4.68 6.72 3.03
C ASP A 53 5.88 5.77 3.19
N ASP A 54 5.75 4.76 4.05
CA ASP A 54 6.65 3.62 4.09
C ASP A 54 6.23 2.66 2.98
N TRP A 55 6.50 3.03 1.73
CA TRP A 55 6.62 2.06 0.63
C TRP A 55 7.76 1.05 0.87
N GLY A 56 8.41 1.11 2.03
CA GLY A 56 9.62 0.41 2.38
C GLY A 56 10.82 1.01 1.63
N GLU A 57 12.00 0.96 2.23
CA GLU A 57 13.20 1.09 1.44
C GLU A 57 13.36 -0.18 0.59
N PRO A 58 13.70 -0.06 -0.71
CA PRO A 58 14.07 -1.23 -1.49
C PRO A 58 15.25 -1.93 -0.81
N SER A 59 15.26 -3.27 -0.80
CA SER A 59 16.43 -4.01 -0.32
C SER A 59 17.70 -3.56 -1.06
N ASP A 60 18.88 -3.67 -0.43
CA ASP A 60 20.15 -3.26 -1.04
C ASP A 60 20.35 -3.81 -2.45
N ALA A 61 19.93 -5.06 -2.67
CA ALA A 61 19.97 -5.71 -3.98
C ALA A 61 19.02 -5.05 -5.00
N ALA A 62 17.80 -4.68 -4.58
CA ALA A 62 16.85 -3.97 -5.41
C ALA A 62 17.31 -2.53 -5.70
N ALA A 63 17.79 -1.81 -4.68
CA ALA A 63 18.34 -0.47 -4.81
C ALA A 63 19.51 -0.44 -5.81
N LYS A 64 20.47 -1.37 -5.68
CA LYS A 64 21.60 -1.49 -6.61
C LYS A 64 21.16 -1.77 -8.05
N ARG A 65 20.15 -2.64 -8.23
CA ARG A 65 19.60 -2.95 -9.56
C ARG A 65 18.93 -1.74 -10.19
N LEU A 66 18.06 -1.05 -9.43
CA LEU A 66 17.34 0.14 -9.89
C LEU A 66 18.29 1.28 -10.24
N ASN A 67 19.28 1.55 -9.38
CA ASN A 67 20.29 2.58 -9.62
C ASN A 67 21.12 2.29 -10.88
N ARG A 68 21.49 1.03 -11.11
CA ARG A 68 22.19 0.63 -12.35
C ARG A 68 21.32 0.88 -13.58
N TRP A 69 20.05 0.46 -13.56
CA TRP A 69 19.13 0.66 -14.69
C TRP A 69 18.91 2.15 -14.99
N ALA A 70 18.78 2.98 -13.95
CA ALA A 70 18.65 4.42 -14.12
C ALA A 70 19.90 5.03 -14.80
N GLU A 71 21.09 4.57 -14.43
CA GLU A 71 22.33 5.05 -15.03
C GLU A 71 22.52 4.55 -16.47
N GLU A 72 22.20 3.29 -16.74
CA GLU A 72 22.19 2.74 -18.11
C GLU A 72 21.22 3.54 -19.00
N ALA A 73 20.03 3.85 -18.50
CA ALA A 73 19.03 4.62 -19.25
C ALA A 73 19.48 6.05 -19.56
N ARG A 74 20.14 6.74 -18.62
CA ARG A 74 20.74 8.08 -18.86
C ARG A 74 21.81 8.05 -19.94
N GLN A 75 22.49 6.93 -20.10
CA GLN A 75 23.50 6.70 -21.15
C GLN A 75 22.88 6.18 -22.46
N GLY A 76 21.56 6.04 -22.55
CA GLY A 76 20.87 5.48 -23.71
C GLY A 76 21.09 3.97 -23.90
N LYS A 77 21.48 3.25 -22.85
CA LYS A 77 21.67 1.79 -22.86
C LYS A 77 20.46 1.10 -22.25
N ASN A 78 20.08 -0.05 -22.80
CA ASN A 78 18.96 -0.85 -22.30
C ASN A 78 17.65 -0.04 -22.16
N VAL A 79 17.44 0.91 -23.07
CA VAL A 79 16.21 1.71 -23.18
C VAL A 79 15.37 1.18 -24.34
N SER A 80 14.06 1.32 -24.23
CA SER A 80 13.14 1.15 -25.36
C SER A 80 12.59 2.52 -25.80
N GLY A 81 12.25 2.62 -27.08
CA GLY A 81 11.79 3.86 -27.70
C GLY A 81 12.90 4.76 -28.29
N PRO A 82 12.60 6.04 -28.60
CA PRO A 82 11.36 6.74 -28.27
C PRO A 82 10.13 6.18 -28.99
N PHE A 83 8.99 6.27 -28.33
CA PHE A 83 7.68 5.96 -28.90
C PHE A 83 6.93 7.26 -29.15
N ASN A 84 6.27 7.37 -30.29
CA ASN A 84 5.50 8.56 -30.67
C ASN A 84 4.01 8.40 -30.38
N THR A 85 3.55 7.16 -30.19
CA THR A 85 2.16 6.83 -29.83
C THR A 85 2.10 5.82 -28.70
N VAL A 86 0.92 5.71 -28.06
CA VAL A 86 0.68 4.70 -27.02
C VAL A 86 0.65 3.31 -27.65
N GLU A 87 0.12 3.19 -28.86
CA GLU A 87 0.09 1.94 -29.62
C GLU A 87 1.50 1.38 -29.86
N GLU A 88 2.44 2.21 -30.29
CA GLU A 88 3.85 1.82 -30.50
C GLU A 88 4.50 1.32 -29.19
N LEU A 89 4.26 1.99 -28.06
CA LEU A 89 4.75 1.56 -26.75
C LEU A 89 4.14 0.21 -26.33
N MET A 90 2.84 0.03 -26.54
CA MET A 90 2.15 -1.20 -26.14
C MET A 90 2.57 -2.40 -27.00
N GLU A 91 2.83 -2.21 -28.29
CA GLU A 91 3.37 -3.27 -29.16
C GLU A 91 4.75 -3.75 -28.70
N ASP A 92 5.64 -2.85 -28.28
CA ASP A 92 6.97 -3.19 -27.75
C ASP A 92 6.88 -3.94 -26.41
N LEU A 93 5.99 -3.52 -25.51
CA LEU A 93 5.81 -4.15 -24.19
C LEU A 93 5.21 -5.56 -24.23
N LEU A 94 4.53 -5.92 -25.32
CA LEU A 94 3.85 -7.22 -25.47
C LEU A 94 4.71 -8.28 -26.18
N GLN A 95 5.93 -7.95 -26.62
CA GLN A 95 6.90 -8.89 -27.18
C GLN A 95 7.67 -9.67 -26.10
#